data_AF-A0A3D3JSQ2-F1
#
_entry.id   AF-A0A3D3JSQ2-F1
#
_cell.length_a   1.000
_cell.length_b   1.000
_cell.length_c   1.000
_cell.angle_alpha   90.00
_cell.angle_beta   90.00
_cell.angle_gamma   90.00
#
_symmetry.space_group_name_H-M   'P 1'
#
loop_
_entity.id
_entity.type
_entity.pdbx_description
1 polymer ?
#
loop_
_entity_poly.entity_id
_entity_poly.type
_entity_poly.pdbx_seq_one_letter_code
_entity_poly.pdbx_strand_id
1 'polypeptide(L)'
;MKSCVAILFIFAAAQVAAILIHPSTHPWGRYAPGSWQTVRVTTETSGRDGNTVVRIVEITTRLERVDEDGYVVSREIREGDDVQRKEPTKYAWDGTLFDEITAEKYSLSEYHIEDKTYTCQTHQLTTKAGDDVKIKAWYSPDQSPYFLKHLQKVRGIRRETIVTEVTRLAIEKKVADEKFVCWESETIASAPKRKAHTTAYGTMRVPGGEILAETEIVDNEKGVLQQVRKELIAWEAVQPAGTNVAGVPNRENLLPNGDFENGNVTPDNWQTIDGLSTFWVPDPDGEHGMVLKVDTDVLQSQAYRWWVKLAGGASPLDAPAKQPTVEPKYDTLAGLDGVWFWSDPIPIEFGQRYWLTVETKGNVAMFIWLVGYSEKPSTSFADEAGAVREYIANAKGEPGGIGTVPSKLTDKKGFFHRYVWRGRMDAGLSGGWQMFSRNKKPFGPTRFTPNVKYVRVMLYPYWPPGQIYIDNVRLVEYDPDVHGQ
;
A
#
# COMPACT_ATOMS: atom_id res chain seq x y z
N MET A 1 17.19 -55.10 -19.14
CA MET A 1 16.26 -54.58 -18.10
C MET A 1 17.04 -53.74 -17.10
N LYS A 2 17.40 -52.49 -17.45
CA LYS A 2 17.86 -51.41 -16.54
C LYS A 2 17.68 -50.09 -17.31
N SER A 3 16.59 -49.37 -17.04
CA SER A 3 16.34 -48.03 -17.60
C SER A 3 16.68 -46.99 -16.54
N CYS A 4 17.69 -46.15 -16.81
CA CYS A 4 17.98 -44.96 -16.02
C CYS A 4 17.06 -43.83 -16.50
N VAL A 5 16.23 -43.31 -15.60
CA VAL A 5 15.44 -42.09 -15.82
C VAL A 5 16.30 -40.92 -15.36
N ALA A 6 16.74 -40.09 -16.30
CA ALA A 6 17.39 -38.81 -16.02
C ALA A 6 16.32 -37.76 -15.73
N ILE A 7 16.26 -37.28 -14.49
CA ILE A 7 15.41 -36.15 -14.09
C ILE A 7 16.17 -34.87 -14.42
N LEU A 8 15.72 -34.18 -15.47
CA LEU A 8 16.24 -32.88 -15.89
C LEU A 8 15.52 -31.78 -15.07
N PHE A 9 16.17 -31.30 -14.00
CA PHE A 9 15.68 -30.10 -13.29
C PHE A 9 16.06 -28.85 -14.09
N ILE A 10 15.08 -28.26 -14.77
CA ILE A 10 15.20 -26.94 -15.38
C ILE A 10 15.04 -25.91 -14.24
N PHE A 11 16.16 -25.43 -13.70
CA PHE A 11 16.17 -24.23 -12.86
C PHE A 11 16.00 -23.02 -13.78
N ALA A 12 14.76 -22.54 -13.94
CA ALA A 12 14.51 -21.21 -14.48
C ALA A 12 15.03 -20.19 -13.44
N ALA A 13 16.20 -19.61 -13.70
CA ALA A 13 16.71 -18.49 -12.92
C ALA A 13 15.82 -17.26 -13.19
N ALA A 14 14.75 -17.12 -12.43
CA ALA A 14 13.99 -15.88 -12.39
C ALA A 14 14.92 -14.79 -11.86
N GLN A 15 15.34 -13.87 -12.74
CA GLN A 15 15.94 -12.62 -12.30
C GLN A 15 14.87 -11.86 -11.52
N VAL A 16 14.94 -11.92 -10.19
CA VAL A 16 14.11 -11.10 -9.32
C VAL A 16 14.59 -9.66 -9.52
N ALA A 17 13.80 -8.85 -10.21
CA ALA A 17 14.03 -7.41 -10.26
C ALA A 17 13.95 -6.87 -8.82
N ALA A 18 14.99 -6.17 -8.40
CA ALA A 18 15.02 -5.54 -7.08
C ALA A 18 13.89 -4.51 -7.00
N ILE A 19 13.17 -4.48 -5.87
CA ILE A 19 12.26 -3.38 -5.59
C ILE A 19 13.14 -2.24 -5.11
N LEU A 20 13.11 -1.12 -5.82
CA LEU A 20 13.76 0.11 -5.40
C LEU A 20 13.18 0.54 -4.04
N ILE A 21 14.06 0.96 -3.12
CA ILE A 21 13.62 1.51 -1.84
C ILE A 21 12.96 2.86 -2.15
N HIS A 22 11.66 2.95 -1.90
CA HIS A 22 10.88 4.13 -2.22
C HIS A 22 11.10 5.21 -1.15
N PRO A 23 11.22 6.51 -1.49
CA PRO A 23 11.42 7.58 -0.50
C PRO A 23 10.40 7.55 0.64
N SER A 24 9.13 7.24 0.33
CA SER A 24 8.04 7.18 1.32
C SER A 24 8.20 6.10 2.40
N THR A 25 9.11 5.13 2.21
CA THR A 25 9.41 4.08 3.19
C THR A 25 10.63 4.43 4.06
N HIS A 26 11.30 5.55 3.81
CA HIS A 26 12.44 6.01 4.60
C HIS A 26 12.02 7.07 5.65
N PRO A 27 12.55 7.03 6.90
CA PRO A 27 12.20 7.99 7.95
C PRO A 27 12.49 9.46 7.61
N TRP A 28 13.37 9.73 6.65
CA TRP A 28 13.54 11.07 6.08
C TRP A 28 12.81 11.26 4.75
N GLY A 29 12.79 10.24 3.88
CA GLY A 29 12.37 10.40 2.49
C GLY A 29 10.87 10.67 2.30
N ARG A 30 10.05 10.36 3.30
CA ARG A 30 8.60 10.60 3.27
C ARG A 30 8.20 12.06 3.54
N TYR A 31 9.15 12.89 3.94
CA TYR A 31 8.91 14.27 4.35
C TYR A 31 9.38 15.26 3.28
N ALA A 32 8.83 16.47 3.29
CA ALA A 32 9.30 17.54 2.44
C ALA A 32 10.60 18.17 2.99
N PRO A 33 11.42 18.77 2.10
CA PRO A 33 12.44 19.72 2.50
C PRO A 33 11.91 20.76 3.50
N GLY A 34 12.73 21.08 4.49
CA GLY A 34 12.37 21.93 5.62
C GLY A 34 12.00 21.16 6.88
N SER A 35 11.63 19.88 6.78
CA SER A 35 11.37 19.03 7.96
C SER A 35 12.61 18.86 8.83
N TRP A 36 12.44 18.80 10.14
CA TRP A 36 13.57 18.70 11.07
C TRP A 36 13.20 17.97 12.37
N GLN A 37 14.24 17.53 13.07
CA GLN A 37 14.14 17.06 14.46
C GLN A 37 15.32 17.58 15.27
N THR A 38 15.10 17.80 16.56
CA THR A 38 16.14 18.12 17.54
C THR A 38 16.15 17.05 18.62
N VAL A 39 17.32 16.47 18.85
CA VAL A 39 17.57 15.50 19.91
C VAL A 39 18.55 16.07 20.93
N ARG A 40 18.29 15.85 22.21
CA ARG A 40 19.25 16.07 23.29
C ARG A 40 20.09 14.83 23.46
N VAL A 41 21.41 15.00 23.44
CA VAL A 41 22.38 13.93 23.66
C VAL A 41 23.11 14.19 24.98
N THR A 42 22.83 13.36 25.98
CA THR A 42 23.53 13.36 27.26
C THR A 42 24.58 12.26 27.23
N THR A 43 25.84 12.64 27.42
CA THR A 43 26.98 11.72 27.51
C THR A 43 27.53 11.75 28.92
N GLU A 44 27.51 10.62 29.59
CA GLU A 44 28.15 10.44 30.90
C GLU A 44 29.40 9.59 30.70
N THR A 45 30.55 10.12 31.06
CA THR A 45 31.84 9.41 30.98
C THR A 45 32.38 9.21 32.38
N SER A 46 32.58 7.94 32.75
CA SER A 46 33.12 7.58 34.07
C SER A 46 34.62 7.38 33.97
N GLY A 47 35.38 8.21 34.69
CA GLY A 47 36.82 8.11 34.82
C GLY A 47 37.24 6.94 35.71
N ARG A 48 38.51 6.51 35.59
CA ARG A 48 39.10 5.46 36.44
C ARG A 48 39.19 5.84 37.92
N ASP A 49 39.16 7.14 38.21
CA ASP A 49 39.15 7.75 39.52
C ASP A 49 37.75 7.80 40.15
N GLY A 50 36.72 7.33 39.45
CA GLY A 50 35.32 7.39 39.88
C GLY A 50 34.65 8.75 39.61
N ASN A 51 35.34 9.69 38.97
CA ASN A 51 34.75 10.97 38.58
C ASN A 51 33.88 10.79 37.32
N THR A 52 32.64 11.27 37.37
CA THR A 52 31.74 11.28 36.20
C THR A 52 31.71 12.66 35.57
N VAL A 53 32.02 12.73 34.27
CA VAL A 53 31.86 13.94 33.47
C VAL A 53 30.58 13.80 32.65
N VAL A 54 29.67 14.75 32.82
CA VAL A 54 28.42 14.83 32.05
C VAL A 54 28.55 15.92 31.00
N ARG A 55 28.25 15.58 29.76
CA ARG A 55 28.21 16.50 28.62
C ARG A 55 26.84 16.43 27.97
N ILE A 56 26.22 17.58 27.73
CA ILE A 56 24.90 17.69 27.12
C ILE A 56 25.02 18.52 25.85
N VAL A 57 24.58 17.97 24.72
CA VAL A 57 24.52 18.69 23.44
C VAL A 57 23.15 18.52 22.81
N GLU A 58 22.67 19.54 22.11
CA GLU A 58 21.45 19.47 21.30
C GLU A 58 21.83 19.40 19.83
N ILE A 59 21.27 18.44 19.10
CA ILE A 59 21.56 18.23 17.69
C ILE A 59 20.27 18.39 16.91
N THR A 60 20.20 19.44 16.09
CA THR A 60 19.12 19.64 15.12
C THR A 60 19.54 19.09 13.76
N THR A 61 18.78 18.15 13.22
CA THR A 61 18.95 17.64 11.86
C THR A 61 17.81 18.13 11.00
N ARG A 62 18.11 18.75 9.85
CA ARG A 62 17.11 19.28 8.91
C ARG A 62 17.24 18.61 7.55
N LEU A 63 16.12 18.21 6.98
CA LEU A 63 16.00 17.71 5.62
C LEU A 63 16.08 18.87 4.63
N GLU A 64 17.15 18.90 3.84
CA GLU A 64 17.37 19.93 2.82
C GLU A 64 16.79 19.51 1.47
N ARG A 65 16.87 18.20 1.15
CA ARG A 65 16.40 17.67 -0.13
C ARG A 65 16.10 16.18 -0.07
N VAL A 66 15.16 15.74 -0.91
CA VAL A 66 14.89 14.33 -1.23
C VAL A 66 15.19 14.14 -2.70
N ASP A 67 16.11 13.22 -3.01
CA ASP A 67 16.55 12.87 -4.35
C ASP A 67 15.99 11.47 -4.72
N GLU A 68 16.12 11.02 -5.97
CA GLU A 68 15.65 9.68 -6.38
C GLU A 68 16.40 8.55 -5.64
N ASP A 69 17.68 8.77 -5.38
CA ASP A 69 18.64 7.79 -4.86
C ASP A 69 19.01 8.04 -3.38
N GLY A 70 18.38 9.01 -2.72
CA GLY A 70 18.69 9.31 -1.32
C GLY A 70 18.12 10.63 -0.81
N TYR A 71 18.73 11.16 0.23
CA TYR A 71 18.30 12.38 0.90
C TYR A 71 19.49 13.20 1.38
N VAL A 72 19.31 14.51 1.52
CA VAL A 72 20.34 15.44 1.97
C VAL A 72 19.87 16.09 3.26
N VAL A 73 20.71 16.03 4.30
CA VAL A 73 20.43 16.67 5.60
C VAL A 73 21.56 17.58 6.04
N SER A 74 21.23 18.68 6.71
CA SER A 74 22.17 19.53 7.44
C SER A 74 22.07 19.26 8.95
N ARG A 75 23.11 19.63 9.70
CA ARG A 75 23.13 19.48 11.17
C ARG A 75 23.64 20.74 11.87
N GLU A 76 22.93 21.15 12.92
CA GLU A 76 23.36 22.16 13.88
C GLU A 76 23.55 21.49 15.24
N ILE A 77 24.71 21.69 15.87
CA ILE A 77 25.08 21.14 17.17
C ILE A 77 25.24 22.31 18.14
N ARG A 78 24.51 22.29 19.24
CA ARG A 78 24.57 23.31 20.30
C ARG A 78 25.07 22.70 21.61
N GLU A 79 26.03 23.35 22.23
CA GLU A 79 26.61 22.99 23.54
C GLU A 79 26.75 24.26 24.38
N GLY A 80 25.84 24.48 25.33
CA GLY A 80 25.74 25.78 26.01
C GLY A 80 25.45 26.89 25.00
N ASP A 81 26.29 27.93 24.99
CA ASP A 81 26.19 29.06 24.06
C ASP A 81 26.90 28.79 22.72
N ASP A 82 27.68 27.72 22.61
CA ASP A 82 28.43 27.39 21.39
C ASP A 82 27.53 26.68 20.38
N VAL A 83 27.50 27.20 19.15
CA VAL A 83 26.72 26.64 18.03
C VAL A 83 27.65 26.30 16.87
N GLN A 84 27.66 25.04 16.46
CA GLN A 84 28.39 24.54 15.29
C GLN A 84 27.42 24.04 14.21
N ARG A 85 27.57 24.55 12.99
CA ARG A 85 26.85 24.04 11.80
C ARG A 85 27.75 23.14 10.98
N LYS A 86 27.19 22.04 10.47
CA LYS A 86 27.85 21.12 9.54
C LYS A 86 27.27 21.30 8.15
N GLU A 87 28.14 21.14 7.15
CA GLU A 87 27.73 21.14 5.75
C GLU A 87 26.69 20.05 5.47
N PRO A 88 25.72 20.31 4.57
CA PRO A 88 24.75 19.30 4.16
C PRO A 88 25.42 18.03 3.63
N THR A 89 24.94 16.88 4.07
CA THR A 89 25.48 15.57 3.69
C THR A 89 24.41 14.73 2.98
N LYS A 90 24.76 14.14 1.84
CA LYS A 90 23.89 13.21 1.12
C LYS A 90 24.05 11.78 1.66
N TYR A 91 22.94 11.13 1.90
CA TYR A 91 22.84 9.73 2.30
C TYR A 91 22.01 8.96 1.28
N ALA A 92 22.36 7.70 1.04
CA ALA A 92 21.52 6.76 0.31
C ALA A 92 20.33 6.29 1.18
N TRP A 93 19.36 5.62 0.55
CA TRP A 93 18.14 5.16 1.25
C TRP A 93 18.36 4.10 2.33
N ASP A 94 19.51 3.42 2.33
CA ASP A 94 19.91 2.49 3.39
C ASP A 94 20.63 3.18 4.55
N GLY A 95 20.79 4.51 4.49
CA GLY A 95 21.46 5.33 5.51
C GLY A 95 22.97 5.45 5.32
N THR A 96 23.55 4.87 4.27
CA THR A 96 24.99 4.98 3.98
C THR A 96 25.34 6.33 3.37
N LEU A 97 26.58 6.78 3.55
CA LEU A 97 27.07 7.97 2.85
C LEU A 97 27.07 7.70 1.35
N PHE A 98 26.55 8.67 0.59
CA PHE A 98 26.54 8.56 -0.86
C PHE A 98 27.98 8.68 -1.38
N ASP A 99 28.55 7.56 -1.77
CA ASP A 99 29.88 7.43 -2.35
C ASP A 99 29.78 6.63 -3.65
N GLU A 100 30.86 6.51 -4.43
CA GLU A 100 30.88 5.66 -5.63
C GLU A 100 30.65 4.18 -5.25
N ILE A 101 29.39 3.75 -5.31
CA ILE A 101 28.97 2.38 -5.02
C ILE A 101 29.67 1.43 -6.02
N THR A 102 30.49 0.52 -5.51
CA THR A 102 31.28 -0.37 -6.38
C THR A 102 30.55 -1.65 -6.79
N ALA A 103 29.56 -2.09 -6.02
CA ALA A 103 28.73 -3.25 -6.34
C ALA A 103 27.46 -3.33 -5.48
N GLU A 104 26.35 -3.71 -6.11
CA GLU A 104 25.07 -3.99 -5.45
C GLU A 104 24.60 -5.42 -5.78
N LYS A 105 24.04 -6.12 -4.79
CA LYS A 105 23.44 -7.45 -4.96
C LYS A 105 22.13 -7.55 -4.21
N TYR A 106 21.18 -8.26 -4.79
CA TYR A 106 19.86 -8.48 -4.22
C TYR A 106 19.56 -9.97 -4.04
N SER A 107 18.88 -10.32 -2.96
CA SER A 107 18.34 -11.66 -2.73
C SER A 107 17.08 -11.59 -1.89
N LEU A 108 16.14 -12.52 -2.10
CA LEU A 108 15.02 -12.69 -1.18
C LEU A 108 15.47 -13.43 0.08
N SER A 109 14.92 -13.02 1.21
CA SER A 109 15.22 -13.59 2.53
C SER A 109 14.00 -13.45 3.44
N GLU A 110 14.00 -14.20 4.53
CA GLU A 110 13.04 -14.03 5.61
C GLU A 110 13.73 -13.40 6.82
N TYR A 111 12.99 -12.61 7.58
CA TYR A 111 13.43 -12.06 8.85
C TYR A 111 12.37 -12.32 9.92
N HIS A 112 12.80 -12.66 11.12
CA HIS A 112 11.91 -13.02 12.21
C HIS A 112 11.97 -11.95 13.29
N ILE A 113 10.79 -11.48 13.72
CA ILE A 113 10.64 -10.57 14.86
C ILE A 113 9.58 -11.20 15.74
N GLU A 114 9.93 -11.49 16.99
CA GLU A 114 9.08 -12.23 17.92
C GLU A 114 8.62 -13.58 17.32
N ASP A 115 7.32 -13.80 17.16
CA ASP A 115 6.69 -15.01 16.62
C ASP A 115 6.30 -14.87 15.13
N LYS A 116 6.70 -13.78 14.47
CA LYS A 116 6.30 -13.45 13.09
C LYS A 116 7.47 -13.50 12.12
N THR A 117 7.17 -13.95 10.90
CA THR A 117 8.11 -14.01 9.78
C THR A 117 7.72 -12.97 8.72
N TYR A 118 8.72 -12.20 8.29
CA TYR A 118 8.57 -11.14 7.30
C TYR A 118 9.42 -11.45 6.07
N THR A 119 8.80 -11.41 4.89
CA THR A 119 9.54 -11.47 3.63
C THR A 119 10.31 -10.17 3.41
N CYS A 120 11.60 -10.29 3.14
CA CYS A 120 12.51 -9.18 2.96
C CYS A 120 13.30 -9.32 1.66
N GLN A 121 13.61 -8.19 1.04
CA GLN A 121 14.70 -8.06 0.09
C GLN A 121 15.98 -7.74 0.86
N THR A 122 17.02 -8.52 0.62
CA THR A 122 18.35 -8.21 1.09
C THR A 122 19.04 -7.32 0.08
N HIS A 123 19.47 -6.13 0.49
CA HIS A 123 20.33 -5.24 -0.28
C HIS A 123 21.76 -5.41 0.25
N GLN A 124 22.71 -5.71 -0.63
CA GLN A 124 24.11 -5.81 -0.24
C GLN A 124 24.96 -4.84 -1.05
N LEU A 125 25.59 -3.90 -0.35
CA LEU A 125 26.42 -2.84 -0.92
C LEU A 125 27.86 -3.03 -0.48
N THR A 126 28.80 -2.69 -1.36
CA THR A 126 30.23 -2.65 -1.02
C THR A 126 30.83 -1.36 -1.55
N THR A 127 31.53 -0.63 -0.69
CA THR A 127 32.25 0.61 -1.02
C THR A 127 33.71 0.46 -0.67
N LYS A 128 34.57 1.09 -1.49
CA LYS A 128 36.03 1.04 -1.39
C LYS A 128 36.59 2.46 -1.32
N ALA A 129 36.30 3.17 -0.24
CA ALA A 129 36.87 4.48 0.02
C ALA A 129 37.65 4.45 1.34
N GLY A 130 38.95 4.18 1.23
CA GLY A 130 39.86 4.01 2.37
C GLY A 130 39.75 2.62 3.00
N ASP A 131 38.68 2.37 3.76
CA ASP A 131 38.38 1.06 4.34
C ASP A 131 37.34 0.33 3.46
N ASP A 132 37.43 -1.01 3.42
CA ASP A 132 36.45 -1.86 2.73
C ASP A 132 35.19 -1.95 3.60
N VAL A 133 34.13 -1.25 3.20
CA VAL A 133 32.84 -1.29 3.91
C VAL A 133 31.86 -2.19 3.16
N LYS A 134 31.33 -3.18 3.87
CA LYS A 134 30.27 -4.06 3.35
C LYS A 134 29.00 -3.84 4.17
N ILE A 135 27.94 -3.39 3.50
CA ILE A 135 26.61 -3.24 4.06
C ILE A 135 25.71 -4.37 3.58
N LYS A 136 24.84 -4.85 4.46
CA LYS A 136 23.75 -5.76 4.16
C LYS A 136 22.49 -5.29 4.92
N ALA A 137 21.45 -4.92 4.21
CA ALA A 137 20.20 -4.43 4.77
C ALA A 137 19.04 -5.38 4.39
N TRP A 138 18.09 -5.59 5.31
CA TRP A 138 16.89 -6.39 5.11
C TRP A 138 15.68 -5.47 5.03
N TYR A 139 15.22 -5.21 3.81
CA TYR A 139 14.12 -4.32 3.50
C TYR A 139 12.81 -5.10 3.32
N SER A 140 11.79 -4.79 4.09
CA SER A 140 10.44 -5.33 3.93
C SER A 140 9.49 -4.21 3.48
N PRO A 141 9.00 -4.21 2.22
CA PRO A 141 8.13 -3.15 1.71
C PRO A 141 6.74 -3.14 2.37
N ASP A 142 6.38 -4.20 3.10
CA ASP A 142 5.05 -4.40 3.66
C ASP A 142 4.95 -4.16 5.17
N GLN A 143 6.08 -4.01 5.86
CA GLN A 143 6.14 -3.85 7.31
C GLN A 143 6.91 -2.59 7.67
N SER A 144 6.32 -1.70 8.48
CA SER A 144 7.05 -0.58 9.10
C SER A 144 7.65 -1.01 10.45
N PRO A 145 8.91 -0.66 10.79
CA PRO A 145 9.88 0.04 9.94
C PRO A 145 10.28 -0.84 8.76
N TYR A 146 10.52 -0.22 7.61
CA TYR A 146 10.77 -0.96 6.37
C TYR A 146 12.16 -1.61 6.31
N PHE A 147 13.07 -1.21 7.18
CA PHE A 147 14.35 -1.90 7.39
C PHE A 147 14.31 -2.65 8.72
N LEU A 148 14.32 -3.97 8.64
CA LEU A 148 14.20 -4.83 9.82
C LEU A 148 15.55 -5.24 10.40
N LYS A 149 16.59 -5.23 9.57
CA LYS A 149 17.97 -5.51 9.98
C LYS A 149 18.96 -4.78 9.10
N HIS A 150 20.07 -4.37 9.69
CA HIS A 150 21.19 -3.74 9.04
C HIS A 150 22.50 -4.32 9.59
N LEU A 151 23.40 -4.72 8.71
CA LEU A 151 24.73 -5.24 9.04
C LEU A 151 25.77 -4.44 8.28
N GLN A 152 26.66 -3.78 8.99
CA GLN A 152 27.82 -3.11 8.44
C GLN A 152 29.09 -3.78 8.94
N LYS A 153 29.99 -4.11 8.02
CA LYS A 153 31.33 -4.62 8.31
C LYS A 153 32.36 -3.71 7.68
N VAL A 154 33.17 -3.07 8.50
CA VAL A 154 34.30 -2.25 8.08
C VAL A 154 35.57 -3.08 8.22
N ARG A 155 36.32 -3.19 7.13
CA ARG A 155 37.61 -3.87 7.07
C ARG A 155 38.69 -2.86 6.70
N GLY A 156 39.85 -2.97 7.33
CA GLY A 156 40.99 -2.11 7.07
C GLY A 156 41.60 -1.62 8.38
N ILE A 157 41.90 -0.32 8.46
CA ILE A 157 42.49 0.29 9.65
C ILE A 157 41.46 0.30 10.78
N ARG A 158 40.20 0.63 10.48
CA ARG A 158 39.09 0.60 11.45
C ARG A 158 38.31 -0.70 11.30
N ARG A 159 38.74 -1.75 11.99
CA ARG A 159 37.97 -3.00 12.03
C ARG A 159 36.78 -2.83 12.96
N GLU A 160 35.58 -2.84 12.38
CA GLU A 160 34.35 -2.69 13.12
C GLU A 160 33.23 -3.52 12.50
N THR A 161 32.35 -4.07 13.33
CA THR A 161 31.09 -4.69 12.88
C THR A 161 29.95 -4.06 13.66
N ILE A 162 28.96 -3.55 12.92
CA ILE A 162 27.76 -2.96 13.47
C ILE A 162 26.57 -3.80 12.99
N VAL A 163 25.76 -4.27 13.92
CA VAL A 163 24.53 -5.00 13.64
C VAL A 163 23.39 -4.24 14.30
N THR A 164 22.40 -3.81 13.53
CA THR A 164 21.15 -3.23 14.01
C THR A 164 20.00 -4.13 13.64
N GLU A 165 19.15 -4.47 14.60
CA GLU A 165 18.04 -5.41 14.43
C GLU A 165 16.79 -4.86 15.10
N VAL A 166 15.66 -4.89 14.39
CA VAL A 166 14.35 -4.60 14.98
C VAL A 166 13.93 -5.81 15.81
N THR A 167 13.72 -5.59 17.10
CA THR A 167 13.41 -6.65 18.07
C THR A 167 11.94 -6.71 18.42
N ARG A 168 11.24 -5.58 18.38
CA ARG A 168 9.81 -5.45 18.70
C ARG A 168 9.12 -4.42 17.83
N LEU A 169 7.83 -4.63 17.57
CA LEU A 169 6.98 -3.75 16.76
C LEU A 169 5.78 -3.25 17.56
N ALA A 170 5.27 -2.06 17.18
CA ALA A 170 4.04 -1.49 17.71
C ALA A 170 3.99 -1.37 19.25
N ILE A 171 5.13 -1.04 19.85
CA ILE A 171 5.21 -0.76 21.30
C ILE A 171 4.87 0.70 21.59
N GLU A 172 4.31 0.98 22.76
CA GLU A 172 4.09 2.35 23.21
C GLU A 172 5.30 2.84 24.01
N LYS A 173 5.82 4.02 23.67
CA LYS A 173 6.87 4.70 24.44
C LYS A 173 6.48 6.15 24.67
N LYS A 174 6.62 6.61 25.91
CA LYS A 174 6.49 8.04 26.25
C LYS A 174 7.88 8.68 26.17
N VAL A 175 8.00 9.76 25.42
CA VAL A 175 9.22 10.59 25.31
C VAL A 175 8.80 12.05 25.53
N ALA A 176 9.47 12.74 26.45
CA ALA A 176 8.99 14.00 27.01
C ALA A 176 7.52 13.84 27.48
N ASP A 177 6.59 14.66 26.97
CA ASP A 177 5.16 14.61 27.30
C ASP A 177 4.29 13.91 26.25
N GLU A 178 4.91 13.32 25.23
CA GLU A 178 4.22 12.72 24.10
C GLU A 178 4.33 11.19 24.10
N LYS A 179 3.26 10.50 23.69
CA LYS A 179 3.24 9.05 23.49
C LYS A 179 3.41 8.72 22.01
N PHE A 180 4.26 7.75 21.73
CA PHE A 180 4.51 7.24 20.39
C PHE A 180 4.23 5.74 20.31
N VAL A 181 3.60 5.32 19.22
CA VAL A 181 3.68 3.94 18.75
C VAL A 181 4.97 3.82 17.94
N CYS A 182 5.87 2.97 18.39
CA CYS A 182 7.21 2.84 17.86
C CYS A 182 7.62 1.38 17.66
N TRP A 183 8.75 1.18 16.99
CA TRP A 183 9.50 -0.06 17.04
C TRP A 183 10.67 0.08 17.99
N GLU A 184 11.15 -1.04 18.50
CA GLU A 184 12.43 -1.13 19.19
C GLU A 184 13.46 -1.77 18.27
N SER A 185 14.69 -1.25 18.34
CA SER A 185 15.84 -1.86 17.71
C SER A 185 17.02 -1.96 18.67
N GLU A 186 17.80 -3.01 18.53
CA GLU A 186 19.08 -3.18 19.22
C GLU A 186 20.22 -3.01 18.22
N THR A 187 21.25 -2.27 18.61
CA THR A 187 22.48 -2.14 17.85
C THR A 187 23.68 -2.60 18.66
N ILE A 188 24.45 -3.53 18.09
CA ILE A 188 25.74 -3.96 18.63
C ILE A 188 26.84 -3.49 17.68
N ALA A 189 27.65 -2.53 18.14
CA ALA A 189 28.89 -2.14 17.47
C ALA A 189 30.08 -2.79 18.20
N SER A 190 30.90 -3.52 17.46
CA SER A 190 32.05 -4.25 18.00
C SER A 190 33.33 -3.90 17.23
N ALA A 191 34.32 -3.41 17.98
CA ALA A 191 35.68 -3.12 17.54
C ALA A 191 36.69 -3.85 18.47
N PRO A 192 37.98 -3.98 18.08
CA PRO A 192 38.95 -4.78 18.85
C PRO A 192 39.04 -4.47 20.35
N LYS A 193 38.82 -3.21 20.76
CA LYS A 193 38.95 -2.76 22.15
C LYS A 193 37.65 -2.25 22.77
N ARG A 194 36.58 -2.15 21.98
CA ARG A 194 35.35 -1.48 22.39
C ARG A 194 34.14 -2.22 21.88
N LYS A 195 33.13 -2.31 22.73
CA LYS A 195 31.80 -2.77 22.36
C LYS A 195 30.80 -1.72 22.80
N ALA A 196 29.90 -1.35 21.89
CA ALA A 196 28.76 -0.52 22.22
C ALA A 196 27.48 -1.33 22.02
N HIS A 197 26.57 -1.23 22.98
CA HIS A 197 25.22 -1.75 22.89
C HIS A 197 24.25 -0.58 22.92
N THR A 198 23.34 -0.49 21.95
CA THR A 198 22.33 0.57 21.89
C THR A 198 20.95 -0.05 21.82
N THR A 199 20.04 0.40 22.67
CA THR A 199 18.60 0.17 22.51
C THR A 199 17.98 1.47 22.02
N ALA A 200 17.33 1.44 20.86
CA ALA A 200 16.73 2.61 20.23
C ALA A 200 15.25 2.37 19.92
N TYR A 201 14.47 3.44 20.04
CA TYR A 201 13.05 3.49 19.75
C TYR A 201 12.83 4.42 18.57
N GLY A 202 12.09 3.95 17.56
CA GLY A 202 11.82 4.75 16.39
C GLY A 202 10.38 4.72 15.92
N THR A 203 9.94 5.78 15.24
CA THR A 203 8.59 5.92 14.67
C THR A 203 8.67 6.55 13.29
N MET A 204 7.78 6.17 12.37
CA MET A 204 7.74 6.80 11.05
C MET A 204 7.12 8.20 11.08
N ARG A 205 6.60 8.64 12.24
CA ARG A 205 5.93 9.94 12.47
C ARG A 205 6.90 11.12 12.69
N VAL A 206 8.15 10.85 13.03
CA VAL A 206 9.17 11.88 13.28
C VAL A 206 10.19 11.86 12.14
N PRO A 207 10.58 13.02 11.57
CA PRO A 207 11.64 13.07 10.56
C PRO A 207 12.94 12.45 11.08
N GLY A 208 13.46 11.44 10.37
CA GLY A 208 14.62 10.66 10.78
C GLY A 208 14.35 9.53 11.78
N GLY A 209 13.14 9.47 12.31
CA GLY A 209 12.55 8.31 12.96
C GLY A 209 12.99 7.99 14.38
N GLU A 210 14.19 8.36 14.82
CA GLU A 210 14.69 8.08 16.18
C GLU A 210 14.04 9.01 17.22
N ILE A 211 13.37 8.45 18.24
CA ILE A 211 12.74 9.24 19.32
C ILE A 211 13.48 9.13 20.65
N LEU A 212 14.16 8.00 20.89
CA LEU A 212 14.95 7.74 22.09
C LEU A 212 16.01 6.69 21.76
N ALA A 213 17.23 6.86 22.24
CA ALA A 213 18.25 5.82 22.18
C ALA A 213 19.13 5.85 23.44
N GLU A 214 19.46 4.69 23.96
CA GLU A 214 20.36 4.51 25.10
C GLU A 214 21.50 3.61 24.68
N THR A 215 22.72 4.13 24.75
CA THR A 215 23.95 3.45 24.36
C THR A 215 24.85 3.27 25.57
N GLU A 216 25.30 2.05 25.79
CA GLU A 216 26.36 1.72 26.74
C GLU A 216 27.62 1.33 25.98
N ILE A 217 28.75 1.98 26.29
CA ILE A 217 30.05 1.72 25.66
C ILE A 217 30.99 1.15 26.72
N VAL A 218 31.44 -0.08 26.46
CA VAL A 218 32.39 -0.81 27.30
C VAL A 218 33.74 -0.88 26.59
N ASP A 219 34.79 -0.50 27.31
CA ASP A 219 36.16 -0.78 26.91
C ASP A 219 36.59 -2.11 27.54
N ASN A 220 36.98 -3.07 26.71
CA ASN A 220 37.27 -4.44 27.17
C ASN A 220 38.41 -4.51 28.18
N GLU A 221 39.29 -3.49 28.24
CA GLU A 221 40.41 -3.43 29.18
C GLU A 221 40.09 -2.57 30.41
N LYS A 222 39.08 -1.70 30.35
CA LYS A 222 38.86 -0.65 31.37
C LYS A 222 37.47 -0.64 32.01
N GLY A 223 36.52 -1.47 31.55
CA GLY A 223 35.14 -1.49 32.03
C GLY A 223 34.21 -0.52 31.30
N VAL A 224 33.01 -0.27 31.86
CA VAL A 224 32.04 0.68 31.31
C VAL A 224 32.65 2.07 31.31
N LEU A 225 32.80 2.63 30.11
CA LEU A 225 33.52 3.89 29.92
C LEU A 225 32.55 5.05 29.78
N GLN A 226 31.40 4.80 29.14
CA GLN A 226 30.53 5.87 28.68
C GLN A 226 29.10 5.37 28.51
N GLN A 227 28.14 6.17 28.98
CA GLN A 227 26.73 6.04 28.68
C GLN A 227 26.29 7.23 27.83
N VAL A 228 25.51 6.99 26.80
CA VAL A 228 24.98 8.03 25.92
C VAL A 228 23.48 7.86 25.82
N ARG A 229 22.72 8.88 26.18
CA ARG A 229 21.28 8.93 25.98
C ARG A 229 20.94 9.99 24.95
N LYS A 230 20.18 9.62 23.93
CA LYS A 230 19.57 10.55 22.97
C LYS A 230 18.07 10.58 23.20
N GLU A 231 17.50 11.77 23.29
CA GLU A 231 16.08 11.95 23.53
C GLU A 231 15.53 13.04 22.60
N LEU A 232 14.44 12.75 21.90
CA LEU A 232 13.74 13.73 21.09
C LEU A 232 13.17 14.85 21.97
N ILE A 233 13.50 16.10 21.62
CA ILE A 233 13.02 17.28 22.36
C ILE A 233 12.07 18.15 21.54
N ALA A 234 12.23 18.19 20.22
CA ALA A 234 11.36 18.93 19.32
C ALA A 234 11.49 18.38 17.90
N TRP A 235 10.46 18.57 17.08
CA TRP A 235 10.48 18.20 15.66
C TRP A 235 9.40 18.95 14.90
N GLU A 236 9.57 19.03 13.58
CA GLU A 236 8.58 19.55 12.66
C GLU A 236 8.60 18.72 11.39
N ALA A 237 7.45 18.15 11.02
CA ALA A 237 7.26 17.50 9.75
C ALA A 237 6.60 18.47 8.78
N VAL A 238 7.37 18.93 7.79
CA VAL A 238 6.81 19.56 6.60
C VAL A 238 6.35 18.44 5.68
N GLN A 239 5.05 18.40 5.46
CA GLN A 239 4.44 17.46 4.55
C GLN A 239 4.71 17.92 3.10
N PRO A 240 5.02 17.03 2.14
CA PRO A 240 5.20 17.40 0.74
C PRO A 240 4.02 18.26 0.27
N ALA A 241 4.30 19.38 -0.40
CA ALA A 241 3.25 20.27 -0.90
C ALA A 241 2.21 19.43 -1.67
N GLY A 242 1.02 19.27 -1.10
CA GLY A 242 0.04 18.24 -1.48
C GLY A 242 -0.55 17.43 -0.31
N THR A 243 -0.01 17.55 0.92
CA THR A 243 -0.44 16.74 2.08
C THR A 243 -0.71 17.58 3.35
N ASN A 244 -1.70 18.47 3.32
CA ASN A 244 -2.20 19.10 4.55
C ASN A 244 -3.31 18.26 5.17
N VAL A 245 -3.20 17.87 6.45
CA VAL A 245 -4.35 17.51 7.29
C VAL A 245 -4.22 18.12 8.68
N ALA A 246 -5.17 18.98 9.03
CA ALA A 246 -5.85 18.88 10.31
C ALA A 246 -7.35 18.95 10.00
N GLY A 247 -8.08 17.86 10.24
CA GLY A 247 -9.41 17.59 9.67
C GLY A 247 -9.29 17.01 8.26
N VAL A 248 -9.44 15.68 8.13
CA VAL A 248 -9.15 14.85 6.94
C VAL A 248 -9.24 15.66 5.64
N PRO A 249 -8.13 16.01 4.96
CA PRO A 249 -8.24 16.68 3.69
C PRO A 249 -9.01 15.74 2.81
N ASN A 250 -9.80 16.35 1.96
CA ASN A 250 -10.24 15.73 0.75
C ASN A 250 -8.97 15.37 -0.06
N ARG A 251 -8.35 14.21 0.23
CA ARG A 251 -7.60 13.51 -0.79
C ARG A 251 -8.63 13.27 -1.86
N GLU A 252 -8.42 13.95 -2.98
CA GLU A 252 -9.36 13.97 -4.08
C GLU A 252 -9.76 12.52 -4.36
N ASN A 253 -11.06 12.26 -4.29
CA ASN A 253 -11.57 10.94 -4.59
C ASN A 253 -11.14 10.61 -6.01
N LEU A 254 -10.25 9.62 -6.18
CA LEU A 254 -9.74 9.23 -7.48
C LEU A 254 -10.84 8.64 -8.36
N LEU A 255 -11.94 8.23 -7.74
CA LEU A 255 -13.16 7.80 -8.40
C LEU A 255 -14.07 9.02 -8.65
N PRO A 256 -14.19 9.51 -9.89
CA PRO A 256 -15.04 10.65 -10.19
C PRO A 256 -16.51 10.30 -9.92
N ASN A 257 -17.26 11.26 -9.37
CA ASN A 257 -18.70 11.14 -9.15
C ASN A 257 -19.11 9.86 -8.39
N GLY A 258 -18.33 9.50 -7.37
CA GLY A 258 -18.64 8.35 -6.51
C GLY A 258 -19.77 8.59 -5.51
N ASP A 259 -20.18 9.84 -5.36
CA ASP A 259 -21.39 10.32 -4.66
C ASP A 259 -22.63 10.33 -5.57
N PHE A 260 -22.47 9.98 -6.85
CA PHE A 260 -23.54 9.90 -7.84
C PHE A 260 -24.40 11.16 -8.02
N GLU A 261 -23.96 12.34 -7.59
CA GLU A 261 -24.78 13.56 -7.67
C GLU A 261 -24.86 14.15 -9.08
N ASN A 262 -23.93 13.76 -9.97
CA ASN A 262 -23.84 14.29 -11.32
C ASN A 262 -24.24 13.25 -12.38
N GLY A 263 -25.00 13.68 -13.38
CA GLY A 263 -25.45 12.84 -14.48
C GLY A 263 -26.73 13.38 -15.11
N ASN A 264 -27.31 12.59 -16.02
CA ASN A 264 -28.60 12.91 -16.62
C ASN A 264 -29.54 11.69 -16.60
N VAL A 265 -29.26 10.70 -17.44
CA VAL A 265 -29.96 9.41 -17.43
C VAL A 265 -29.19 8.38 -16.61
N THR A 266 -27.87 8.53 -16.57
CA THR A 266 -26.92 7.69 -15.85
C THR A 266 -25.94 8.60 -15.12
N PRO A 267 -25.34 8.16 -14.00
CA PRO A 267 -24.30 8.93 -13.35
C PRO A 267 -23.08 9.08 -14.27
N ASP A 268 -22.51 10.27 -14.30
CA ASP A 268 -21.30 10.57 -15.08
C ASP A 268 -20.11 9.73 -14.58
N ASN A 269 -19.22 9.29 -15.49
CA ASN A 269 -18.03 8.46 -15.20
C ASN A 269 -18.32 7.06 -14.66
N TRP A 270 -19.53 6.57 -14.87
CA TRP A 270 -19.94 5.21 -14.58
C TRP A 270 -20.60 4.60 -15.80
N GLN A 271 -20.72 3.27 -15.81
CA GLN A 271 -21.46 2.59 -16.86
C GLN A 271 -22.89 3.10 -16.96
N THR A 272 -23.47 2.99 -18.15
CA THR A 272 -24.88 3.27 -18.35
C THR A 272 -25.73 2.32 -17.49
N ILE A 273 -26.65 2.87 -16.70
CA ILE A 273 -27.72 2.07 -16.06
C ILE A 273 -28.50 1.30 -17.13
N ASP A 274 -29.11 0.18 -16.76
CA ASP A 274 -29.98 -0.57 -17.66
C ASP A 274 -31.46 -0.21 -17.50
N GLY A 275 -31.88 0.47 -16.44
CA GLY A 275 -33.29 0.79 -16.19
C GLY A 275 -34.16 -0.42 -15.83
N LEU A 276 -33.57 -1.60 -15.61
CA LEU A 276 -34.28 -2.83 -15.23
C LEU A 276 -33.75 -3.42 -13.92
N SER A 277 -32.42 -3.54 -13.79
CA SER A 277 -31.73 -4.04 -12.59
C SER A 277 -30.86 -2.97 -11.93
N THR A 278 -30.57 -1.87 -12.63
CA THR A 278 -29.76 -0.74 -12.15
C THR A 278 -30.47 0.57 -12.48
N PHE A 279 -30.50 1.49 -11.52
CA PHE A 279 -31.23 2.75 -11.60
C PHE A 279 -30.45 3.86 -10.92
N TRP A 280 -30.58 5.08 -11.44
CA TRP A 280 -30.06 6.28 -10.81
C TRP A 280 -31.24 7.13 -10.36
N VAL A 281 -31.44 7.22 -9.04
CA VAL A 281 -32.68 7.72 -8.43
C VAL A 281 -32.37 8.57 -7.20
N PRO A 282 -33.28 9.47 -6.77
CA PRO A 282 -33.17 10.12 -5.47
C PRO A 282 -33.14 9.09 -4.34
N ASP A 283 -32.40 9.36 -3.26
CA ASP A 283 -32.43 8.53 -2.05
C ASP A 283 -33.87 8.47 -1.51
N PRO A 284 -34.48 7.27 -1.35
CA PRO A 284 -35.82 7.14 -0.81
C PRO A 284 -36.00 7.76 0.59
N ASP A 285 -34.93 7.83 1.39
CA ASP A 285 -34.97 8.37 2.75
C ASP A 285 -34.54 9.85 2.83
N GLY A 286 -34.01 10.41 1.73
CA GLY A 286 -33.54 11.80 1.65
C GLY A 286 -32.29 12.11 2.48
N GLU A 287 -31.53 11.10 2.93
CA GLU A 287 -30.25 11.30 3.62
C GLU A 287 -29.14 11.69 2.61
N HIS A 288 -29.31 11.26 1.36
CA HIS A 288 -28.45 11.58 0.21
C HIS A 288 -29.26 12.25 -0.90
N GLY A 289 -28.58 12.83 -1.90
CA GLY A 289 -29.24 13.39 -3.08
C GLY A 289 -29.62 12.27 -4.05
N MET A 290 -28.72 11.98 -4.99
CA MET A 290 -28.89 10.92 -5.99
C MET A 290 -28.06 9.68 -5.60
N VAL A 291 -28.63 8.50 -5.78
CA VAL A 291 -27.97 7.23 -5.42
C VAL A 291 -28.10 6.19 -6.53
N LEU A 292 -27.19 5.22 -6.53
CA LEU A 292 -27.32 4.02 -7.36
C LEU A 292 -28.23 3.01 -6.65
N LYS A 293 -29.37 2.69 -7.25
CA LYS A 293 -30.23 1.59 -6.83
C LYS A 293 -30.00 0.37 -7.71
N VAL A 294 -29.86 -0.80 -7.07
CA VAL A 294 -29.76 -2.09 -7.75
C VAL A 294 -30.88 -3.01 -7.27
N ASP A 295 -31.57 -3.67 -8.20
CA ASP A 295 -32.59 -4.70 -7.96
C ASP A 295 -32.11 -6.03 -8.55
N THR A 296 -31.72 -6.97 -7.68
CA THR A 296 -31.24 -8.29 -8.09
C THR A 296 -32.36 -9.31 -8.29
N ASP A 297 -33.60 -8.95 -7.93
CA ASP A 297 -34.81 -9.79 -8.08
C ASP A 297 -35.46 -9.56 -9.45
N VAL A 298 -34.67 -9.84 -10.51
CA VAL A 298 -35.03 -9.73 -11.93
C VAL A 298 -34.71 -11.07 -12.60
N LEU A 299 -35.63 -11.63 -13.40
CA LEU A 299 -35.36 -12.86 -14.16
C LEU A 299 -34.13 -12.69 -15.06
N GLN A 300 -33.15 -13.60 -14.97
CA GLN A 300 -31.94 -13.55 -15.80
C GLN A 300 -32.28 -13.50 -17.29
N SER A 301 -33.25 -14.32 -17.72
CA SER A 301 -33.71 -14.36 -19.11
C SER A 301 -34.30 -13.03 -19.60
N GLN A 302 -34.97 -12.29 -18.72
CA GLN A 302 -35.50 -10.96 -19.03
C GLN A 302 -34.36 -9.95 -19.17
N ALA A 303 -33.43 -9.94 -18.20
CA ALA A 303 -32.28 -9.06 -18.20
C ALA A 303 -31.41 -9.25 -19.45
N TYR A 304 -31.10 -10.49 -19.81
CA TYR A 304 -30.26 -10.78 -20.98
C TYR A 304 -30.89 -10.31 -22.30
N ARG A 305 -32.19 -10.54 -22.49
CA ARG A 305 -32.92 -10.03 -23.67
C ARG A 305 -32.91 -8.51 -23.73
N TRP A 306 -32.99 -7.85 -22.57
CA TRP A 306 -32.94 -6.40 -22.49
C TRP A 306 -31.53 -5.85 -22.75
N TRP A 307 -30.51 -6.43 -22.13
CA TRP A 307 -29.11 -6.06 -22.31
C TRP A 307 -28.62 -6.18 -23.76
N VAL A 308 -29.16 -7.12 -24.55
CA VAL A 308 -28.90 -7.16 -26.00
C VAL A 308 -29.41 -5.92 -26.71
N LYS A 309 -30.63 -5.47 -26.38
CA LYS A 309 -31.20 -4.24 -26.96
C LYS A 309 -30.42 -3.02 -26.51
N LEU A 310 -30.04 -2.96 -25.23
CA LEU A 310 -29.24 -1.87 -24.67
C LEU A 310 -27.87 -1.78 -25.33
N ALA A 311 -27.17 -2.91 -25.50
CA ALA A 311 -25.92 -2.99 -26.26
C ALA A 311 -26.08 -2.67 -27.76
N GLY A 312 -27.31 -2.77 -28.28
CA GLY A 312 -27.70 -2.32 -29.61
C GLY A 312 -28.08 -0.84 -29.70
N GLY A 313 -28.00 -0.09 -28.59
CA GLY A 313 -28.27 1.35 -28.53
C GLY A 313 -29.69 1.73 -28.09
N ALA A 314 -30.49 0.79 -27.57
CA ALA A 314 -31.77 1.14 -26.93
C ALA A 314 -31.52 2.08 -25.74
N SER A 315 -32.48 2.98 -25.45
CA SER A 315 -32.39 3.83 -24.27
C SER A 315 -32.66 3.02 -23.00
N PRO A 316 -31.93 3.24 -21.90
CA PRO A 316 -32.28 2.62 -20.61
C PRO A 316 -33.67 3.07 -20.09
N LEU A 317 -34.20 4.19 -20.58
CA LEU A 317 -35.56 4.66 -20.25
C LEU A 317 -36.65 3.79 -20.90
N ASP A 318 -36.30 3.00 -21.93
CA ASP A 318 -37.21 2.09 -22.63
C ASP A 318 -37.20 0.67 -22.03
N ALA A 319 -36.64 0.51 -20.82
CA ALA A 319 -36.55 -0.77 -20.15
C ALA A 319 -37.94 -1.41 -19.96
N PRO A 320 -38.06 -2.74 -20.17
CA PRO A 320 -39.32 -3.42 -19.99
C PRO A 320 -39.72 -3.43 -18.51
N ALA A 321 -41.02 -3.45 -18.23
CA ALA A 321 -41.51 -3.65 -16.87
C ALA A 321 -40.99 -4.97 -16.29
N LYS A 322 -40.50 -4.94 -15.04
CA LYS A 322 -40.00 -6.12 -14.33
C LYS A 322 -41.08 -7.20 -14.24
N GLN A 323 -40.76 -8.42 -14.65
CA GLN A 323 -41.67 -9.56 -14.51
C GLN A 323 -41.66 -10.08 -13.06
N PRO A 324 -42.79 -10.57 -12.54
CA PRO A 324 -42.82 -11.23 -11.23
C PRO A 324 -41.89 -12.44 -11.20
N THR A 325 -41.14 -12.59 -10.10
CA THR A 325 -40.31 -13.76 -9.81
C THR A 325 -41.00 -14.68 -8.81
N VAL A 326 -40.62 -15.95 -8.76
CA VAL A 326 -41.23 -16.96 -7.87
C VAL A 326 -40.13 -17.71 -7.11
N GLU A 327 -40.39 -18.03 -5.84
CA GLU A 327 -39.47 -18.85 -5.04
C GLU A 327 -39.19 -20.20 -5.72
N PRO A 328 -37.93 -20.68 -5.73
CA PRO A 328 -36.80 -20.24 -4.89
C PRO A 328 -35.92 -19.11 -5.49
N LYS A 329 -36.38 -18.42 -6.55
CA LYS A 329 -35.70 -17.28 -7.20
C LYS A 329 -34.28 -17.57 -7.72
N TYR A 330 -33.92 -18.84 -7.92
CA TYR A 330 -32.64 -19.22 -8.52
C TYR A 330 -32.52 -18.90 -10.02
N ASP A 331 -33.60 -18.50 -10.67
CA ASP A 331 -33.66 -18.05 -12.07
C ASP A 331 -33.53 -16.51 -12.22
N THR A 332 -33.33 -15.81 -11.10
CA THR A 332 -33.07 -14.37 -11.08
C THR A 332 -31.60 -14.06 -11.29
N LEU A 333 -31.28 -12.78 -11.55
CA LEU A 333 -29.90 -12.28 -11.55
C LEU A 333 -29.21 -12.63 -10.24
N ALA A 334 -29.88 -12.49 -9.10
CA ALA A 334 -29.31 -12.87 -7.81
C ALA A 334 -28.84 -14.33 -7.74
N GLY A 335 -29.60 -15.25 -8.35
CA GLY A 335 -29.34 -16.68 -8.31
C GLY A 335 -28.20 -17.14 -9.23
N LEU A 336 -27.99 -16.46 -10.37
CA LEU A 336 -27.12 -16.96 -11.44
C LEU A 336 -25.90 -16.08 -11.75
N ASP A 337 -26.03 -14.75 -11.71
CA ASP A 337 -25.03 -13.84 -12.28
C ASP A 337 -24.65 -12.65 -11.40
N GLY A 338 -25.47 -12.27 -10.43
CA GLY A 338 -25.44 -10.94 -9.83
C GLY A 338 -25.73 -9.82 -10.83
N VAL A 339 -25.61 -8.59 -10.34
CA VAL A 339 -25.65 -7.37 -11.15
C VAL A 339 -24.28 -6.71 -11.04
N TRP A 340 -23.66 -6.35 -12.17
CA TRP A 340 -22.38 -5.63 -12.20
C TRP A 340 -22.61 -4.16 -12.56
N PHE A 341 -21.94 -3.26 -11.86
CA PHE A 341 -21.91 -1.84 -12.15
C PHE A 341 -20.51 -1.26 -12.07
N TRP A 342 -19.98 -0.81 -13.21
CA TRP A 342 -18.59 -0.41 -13.36
C TRP A 342 -18.40 1.10 -13.34
N SER A 343 -17.32 1.55 -12.69
CA SER A 343 -16.78 2.90 -12.89
C SER A 343 -16.07 3.01 -14.25
N ASP A 344 -15.78 4.22 -14.68
CA ASP A 344 -14.79 4.47 -15.73
C ASP A 344 -13.36 4.12 -15.26
N PRO A 345 -12.39 4.00 -16.20
CA PRO A 345 -11.01 3.68 -15.87
C PRO A 345 -10.29 4.82 -15.17
N ILE A 346 -9.70 4.51 -14.03
CA ILE A 346 -8.97 5.42 -13.16
C ILE A 346 -7.47 5.18 -13.36
N PRO A 347 -6.68 6.18 -13.79
CA PRO A 347 -5.23 6.04 -13.87
C PRO A 347 -4.65 5.85 -12.46
N ILE A 348 -3.62 5.01 -12.34
CA ILE A 348 -2.94 4.76 -11.06
C ILE A 348 -1.42 4.83 -11.19
N GLU A 349 -0.78 5.12 -10.06
CA GLU A 349 0.67 5.23 -9.96
C GLU A 349 1.32 3.92 -9.53
N PHE A 350 2.52 3.67 -10.04
CA PHE A 350 3.29 2.48 -9.68
C PHE A 350 3.71 2.50 -8.22
N GLY A 351 3.50 1.39 -7.51
CA GLY A 351 3.88 1.22 -6.10
C GLY A 351 2.85 1.79 -5.12
N GLN A 352 1.88 2.56 -5.61
CA GLN A 352 0.85 3.18 -4.80
C GLN A 352 -0.15 2.13 -4.27
N ARG A 353 -0.59 2.34 -3.03
CA ARG A 353 -1.66 1.57 -2.40
C ARG A 353 -2.92 2.41 -2.30
N TYR A 354 -4.07 1.77 -2.35
CA TYR A 354 -5.36 2.42 -2.40
C TYR A 354 -6.30 1.92 -1.30
N TRP A 355 -7.14 2.82 -0.83
CA TRP A 355 -8.20 2.56 0.13
C TRP A 355 -9.55 2.80 -0.56
N LEU A 356 -10.45 1.80 -0.45
CA LEU A 356 -11.79 1.87 -1.03
C LEU A 356 -12.82 1.87 0.10
N THR A 357 -13.72 2.84 0.07
CA THR A 357 -14.91 2.88 0.92
C THR A 357 -16.16 2.93 0.07
N VAL A 358 -17.27 2.48 0.63
CA VAL A 358 -18.61 2.64 0.04
C VAL A 358 -19.63 2.78 1.15
N GLU A 359 -20.72 3.49 0.91
CA GLU A 359 -21.90 3.45 1.77
C GLU A 359 -23.01 2.66 1.09
N THR A 360 -23.68 1.81 1.86
CA THR A 360 -24.78 0.99 1.33
C THR A 360 -25.94 0.90 2.31
N LYS A 361 -27.14 0.71 1.76
CA LYS A 361 -28.39 0.43 2.48
C LYS A 361 -29.20 -0.61 1.71
N GLY A 362 -29.63 -1.68 2.37
CA GLY A 362 -30.50 -2.69 1.75
C GLY A 362 -30.21 -4.13 2.17
N ASN A 363 -31.03 -5.05 1.66
CA ASN A 363 -31.04 -6.45 2.07
C ASN A 363 -30.22 -7.39 1.17
N VAL A 364 -29.41 -6.84 0.26
CA VAL A 364 -28.58 -7.60 -0.68
C VAL A 364 -27.12 -7.53 -0.24
N ALA A 365 -26.40 -8.65 -0.33
CA ALA A 365 -24.95 -8.66 -0.18
C ALA A 365 -24.26 -8.29 -1.49
N MET A 366 -23.13 -7.60 -1.38
CA MET A 366 -22.37 -7.11 -2.51
C MET A 366 -20.89 -7.45 -2.37
N PHE A 367 -20.28 -7.89 -3.47
CA PHE A 367 -18.84 -7.79 -3.62
C PHE A 367 -18.49 -6.48 -4.31
N ILE A 368 -17.36 -5.91 -3.92
CA ILE A 368 -16.79 -4.79 -4.63
C ILE A 368 -15.40 -5.20 -5.05
N TRP A 369 -15.15 -5.10 -6.35
CA TRP A 369 -13.86 -5.43 -6.92
C TRP A 369 -13.15 -4.16 -7.34
N LEU A 370 -11.89 -4.05 -6.96
CA LEU A 370 -10.94 -3.18 -7.65
C LEU A 370 -10.18 -4.07 -8.63
N VAL A 371 -10.32 -3.83 -9.92
CA VAL A 371 -9.64 -4.61 -10.97
C VAL A 371 -8.64 -3.73 -11.71
N GLY A 372 -7.52 -4.31 -12.13
CA GLY A 372 -6.40 -3.58 -12.71
C GLY A 372 -6.08 -4.01 -14.13
N TYR A 373 -5.77 -3.05 -15.00
CA TYR A 373 -5.48 -3.23 -16.41
C TYR A 373 -4.12 -2.65 -16.79
N SER A 374 -3.44 -3.28 -17.75
CA SER A 374 -2.20 -2.76 -18.33
C SER A 374 -2.40 -1.66 -19.36
N GLU A 375 -3.60 -1.61 -19.94
CA GLU A 375 -4.03 -0.64 -20.94
C GLU A 375 -5.42 -0.10 -20.55
N LYS A 376 -5.79 1.08 -21.04
CA LYS A 376 -7.09 1.66 -20.73
C LYS A 376 -8.20 0.75 -21.30
N PRO A 377 -9.05 0.13 -20.47
CA PRO A 377 -10.10 -0.77 -20.95
C PRO A 377 -11.23 0.03 -21.62
N SER A 378 -12.03 -0.68 -22.43
CA SER A 378 -13.24 -0.11 -23.01
C SER A 378 -14.35 -0.02 -21.95
N THR A 379 -15.18 1.01 -22.07
CA THR A 379 -16.31 1.29 -21.17
C THR A 379 -17.65 0.89 -21.79
N SER A 380 -17.63 0.24 -22.94
CA SER A 380 -18.85 -0.26 -23.60
C SER A 380 -19.62 -1.19 -22.68
N PHE A 381 -20.96 -1.09 -22.73
CA PHE A 381 -21.85 -1.92 -21.92
C PHE A 381 -21.56 -3.41 -22.12
N ALA A 382 -21.47 -4.17 -21.02
CA ALA A 382 -21.23 -5.62 -20.97
C ALA A 382 -19.91 -6.10 -21.60
N ASP A 383 -18.95 -5.22 -21.90
CA ASP A 383 -17.68 -5.58 -22.57
C ASP A 383 -16.80 -6.55 -21.75
N GLU A 384 -17.09 -6.68 -20.45
CA GLU A 384 -16.40 -7.55 -19.50
C GLU A 384 -17.26 -8.68 -18.94
N ALA A 385 -18.53 -8.76 -19.34
CA ALA A 385 -19.47 -9.81 -18.94
C ALA A 385 -19.51 -10.92 -20.01
N GLY A 386 -18.63 -11.92 -19.88
CA GLY A 386 -18.43 -12.96 -20.89
C GLY A 386 -19.72 -13.68 -21.33
N ALA A 387 -20.59 -14.04 -20.39
CA ALA A 387 -21.87 -14.68 -20.69
C ALA A 387 -22.82 -13.78 -21.50
N VAL A 388 -22.87 -12.48 -21.17
CA VAL A 388 -23.69 -11.49 -21.90
C VAL A 388 -23.12 -11.26 -23.29
N ARG A 389 -21.79 -11.23 -23.45
CA ARG A 389 -21.15 -11.10 -24.76
C ARG A 389 -21.47 -12.27 -25.68
N GLU A 390 -21.44 -13.49 -25.17
CA GLU A 390 -21.85 -14.68 -25.92
C GLU A 390 -23.32 -14.56 -26.36
N TYR A 391 -24.19 -14.06 -25.47
CA TYR A 391 -25.60 -13.84 -25.79
C TYR A 391 -25.83 -12.72 -26.83
N ILE A 392 -25.02 -11.65 -26.81
CA ILE A 392 -25.05 -10.58 -27.82
C ILE A 392 -24.56 -11.09 -29.19
N ALA A 393 -23.46 -11.84 -29.22
CA ALA A 393 -22.92 -12.42 -30.45
C ALA A 393 -23.94 -13.34 -31.12
N ASN A 394 -24.61 -14.18 -30.32
CA ASN A 394 -25.75 -15.00 -30.74
C ASN A 394 -26.86 -14.18 -31.42
N ALA A 395 -27.33 -13.13 -30.75
CA ALA A 395 -28.44 -12.33 -31.23
C ALA A 395 -28.11 -11.59 -32.55
N LYS A 396 -26.83 -11.32 -32.80
CA LYS A 396 -26.32 -10.71 -34.04
C LYS A 396 -25.99 -11.72 -35.14
N GLY A 397 -26.08 -13.03 -34.87
CA GLY A 397 -25.69 -14.08 -35.81
C GLY A 397 -24.18 -14.17 -36.05
N GLU A 398 -23.35 -13.69 -35.11
CA GLU A 398 -21.90 -13.74 -35.20
C GLU A 398 -21.35 -15.16 -34.86
N PRO A 399 -20.22 -15.59 -35.46
CA PRO A 399 -19.62 -16.89 -35.14
C PRO A 399 -19.22 -16.98 -33.65
N GLY A 400 -19.71 -18.00 -32.94
CA GLY A 400 -19.42 -18.22 -31.51
C GLY A 400 -20.62 -18.12 -30.57
N GLY A 401 -21.83 -17.97 -31.11
CA GLY A 401 -23.06 -18.05 -30.32
C GLY A 401 -23.50 -19.49 -29.99
N ILE A 402 -24.04 -19.71 -28.77
CA ILE A 402 -24.87 -20.86 -28.31
C ILE A 402 -25.68 -21.49 -29.47
N GLY A 403 -25.06 -22.49 -30.09
CA GLY A 403 -25.55 -23.16 -31.31
C GLY A 403 -24.38 -23.70 -32.14
N THR A 404 -23.26 -22.97 -32.19
CA THR A 404 -21.99 -23.51 -32.69
C THR A 404 -21.21 -24.12 -31.53
N VAL A 405 -21.46 -25.40 -31.23
CA VAL A 405 -20.53 -26.18 -30.40
C VAL A 405 -19.21 -26.23 -31.17
N PRO A 406 -18.11 -25.63 -30.67
CA PRO A 406 -16.82 -25.80 -31.31
C PRO A 406 -16.50 -27.29 -31.26
N SER A 407 -16.21 -27.90 -32.42
CA SER A 407 -16.02 -29.36 -32.54
C SER A 407 -14.82 -29.89 -31.73
N LYS A 408 -14.01 -29.01 -31.13
CA LYS A 408 -12.86 -29.32 -30.30
C LYS A 408 -12.75 -28.35 -29.12
N LEU A 409 -12.36 -28.87 -27.94
CA LEU A 409 -12.10 -28.09 -26.72
C LEU A 409 -11.05 -26.98 -26.90
N THR A 410 -10.21 -27.06 -27.95
CA THR A 410 -9.15 -26.11 -28.27
C THR A 410 -9.62 -24.82 -28.95
N ASP A 411 -10.85 -24.79 -29.47
CA ASP A 411 -11.39 -23.65 -30.24
C ASP A 411 -12.27 -22.72 -29.40
N LYS A 412 -12.44 -23.01 -28.10
CA LYS A 412 -13.00 -22.05 -27.14
C LYS A 412 -12.02 -20.90 -26.99
N LYS A 413 -12.20 -19.81 -27.76
CA LYS A 413 -11.71 -18.50 -27.36
C LYS A 413 -12.44 -18.15 -26.06
N GLY A 414 -11.94 -18.63 -24.93
CA GLY A 414 -12.44 -18.25 -23.62
C GLY A 414 -12.53 -16.73 -23.59
N PHE A 415 -13.65 -16.19 -23.13
CA PHE A 415 -13.74 -14.76 -22.84
C PHE A 415 -12.84 -14.51 -21.63
N PHE A 416 -11.54 -14.37 -21.88
CA PHE A 416 -10.57 -14.04 -20.86
C PHE A 416 -10.88 -12.61 -20.41
N HIS A 417 -11.14 -12.44 -19.12
CA HIS A 417 -11.17 -11.11 -18.53
C HIS A 417 -9.87 -10.38 -18.88
N ARG A 418 -9.99 -9.11 -19.31
CA ARG A 418 -8.84 -8.30 -19.75
C ARG A 418 -8.04 -7.70 -18.60
N TYR A 419 -8.61 -7.68 -17.39
CA TYR A 419 -7.86 -7.26 -16.21
C TYR A 419 -6.77 -8.27 -15.88
N VAL A 420 -5.62 -7.77 -15.45
CA VAL A 420 -4.43 -8.56 -15.06
C VAL A 420 -4.25 -8.62 -13.54
N TRP A 421 -5.05 -7.85 -12.80
CA TRP A 421 -5.06 -7.83 -11.34
C TRP A 421 -6.49 -7.65 -10.81
N ARG A 422 -6.78 -8.17 -9.61
CA ARG A 422 -8.04 -7.91 -8.90
C ARG A 422 -7.86 -8.00 -7.39
N GLY A 423 -8.60 -7.18 -6.65
CA GLY A 423 -8.83 -7.28 -5.22
C GLY A 423 -10.31 -7.18 -4.89
N ARG A 424 -10.75 -7.80 -3.80
CA ARG A 424 -12.15 -7.82 -3.35
C ARG A 424 -12.33 -7.17 -1.97
N MET A 425 -13.48 -6.55 -1.75
CA MET A 425 -14.08 -6.32 -0.44
C MET A 425 -15.56 -6.71 -0.43
N ASP A 426 -16.10 -6.92 0.77
CA ASP A 426 -17.51 -7.30 0.99
C ASP A 426 -18.26 -6.11 1.57
N ALA A 427 -19.53 -5.92 1.17
CA ALA A 427 -20.41 -4.86 1.62
C ALA A 427 -21.89 -5.28 1.54
N GLY A 428 -22.81 -4.43 2.02
CA GLY A 428 -24.25 -4.66 1.97
C GLY A 428 -24.83 -5.32 3.23
N LEU A 429 -26.05 -5.85 3.12
CA LEU A 429 -26.84 -6.42 4.23
C LEU A 429 -27.01 -5.45 5.43
N SER A 430 -27.22 -4.17 5.15
CA SER A 430 -27.40 -3.11 6.15
C SER A 430 -28.85 -2.63 6.19
N GLY A 431 -29.42 -2.54 7.40
CA GLY A 431 -30.79 -2.02 7.60
C GLY A 431 -30.92 -0.51 7.40
N GLY A 432 -29.79 0.21 7.33
CA GLY A 432 -29.68 1.64 7.07
C GLY A 432 -28.36 1.96 6.37
N TRP A 433 -28.09 3.23 6.10
CA TRP A 433 -26.82 3.65 5.51
C TRP A 433 -25.65 3.29 6.42
N GLN A 434 -24.69 2.55 5.86
CA GLN A 434 -23.50 2.12 6.58
C GLN A 434 -22.30 2.17 5.64
N MET A 435 -21.19 2.71 6.14
CA MET A 435 -19.90 2.73 5.45
C MET A 435 -19.14 1.41 5.63
N PHE A 436 -18.63 0.88 4.52
CA PHE A 436 -17.82 -0.33 4.44
C PHE A 436 -16.43 -0.02 3.91
N SER A 437 -15.43 -0.75 4.39
CA SER A 437 -14.04 -0.75 3.90
C SER A 437 -13.36 -2.08 4.23
N ARG A 438 -12.17 -2.34 3.67
CA ARG A 438 -11.39 -3.54 4.04
C ARG A 438 -10.73 -3.34 5.39
N ASN A 439 -10.82 -4.32 6.30
CA ASN A 439 -10.13 -4.25 7.59
C ASN A 439 -8.59 -4.20 7.43
N LYS A 440 -8.01 -2.99 7.52
CA LYS A 440 -6.56 -2.70 7.53
C LYS A 440 -5.76 -3.34 6.39
N LYS A 441 -6.41 -3.58 5.25
CA LYS A 441 -5.81 -4.24 4.08
C LYS A 441 -6.05 -3.39 2.83
N PRO A 442 -5.15 -2.45 2.51
CA PRO A 442 -5.28 -1.68 1.28
C PRO A 442 -5.19 -2.56 0.03
N PHE A 443 -5.59 -1.99 -1.08
CA PHE A 443 -5.38 -2.54 -2.41
C PHE A 443 -4.00 -2.14 -2.91
N GLY A 444 -3.24 -3.09 -3.46
CA GLY A 444 -1.93 -2.83 -4.07
C GLY A 444 -1.87 -3.36 -5.50
N PRO A 445 -2.49 -2.67 -6.47
CA PRO A 445 -2.65 -3.16 -7.85
C PRO A 445 -1.34 -3.42 -8.59
N THR A 446 -0.26 -2.75 -8.18
CA THR A 446 1.04 -2.88 -8.84
C THR A 446 2.02 -3.76 -8.06
N ARG A 447 1.67 -4.24 -6.85
CA ARG A 447 2.60 -4.94 -5.95
C ARG A 447 3.22 -6.18 -6.57
N PHE A 448 2.42 -6.98 -7.28
CA PHE A 448 2.84 -8.20 -7.97
C PHE A 448 2.54 -8.17 -9.48
N THR A 449 2.04 -7.03 -9.95
CA THR A 449 1.53 -6.81 -11.31
C THR A 449 1.94 -5.40 -11.75
N PRO A 450 3.26 -5.15 -11.92
CA PRO A 450 3.82 -3.81 -12.10
C PRO A 450 3.30 -3.09 -13.35
N ASN A 451 2.80 -3.85 -14.32
CA ASN A 451 2.28 -3.30 -15.58
C ASN A 451 0.87 -2.72 -15.48
N VAL A 452 0.20 -2.80 -14.31
CA VAL A 452 -1.13 -2.18 -14.13
C VAL A 452 -0.99 -0.66 -14.14
N LYS A 453 -1.71 -0.01 -15.05
CA LYS A 453 -1.74 1.45 -15.24
C LYS A 453 -3.11 2.07 -14.95
N TYR A 454 -4.17 1.24 -15.02
CA TYR A 454 -5.54 1.67 -14.78
C TYR A 454 -6.22 0.72 -13.82
N VAL A 455 -7.15 1.23 -13.02
CA VAL A 455 -8.08 0.42 -12.25
C VAL A 455 -9.52 0.79 -12.54
N ARG A 456 -10.45 -0.11 -12.23
CA ARG A 456 -11.89 0.16 -12.20
C ARG A 456 -12.49 -0.40 -10.92
N VAL A 457 -13.53 0.25 -10.43
CA VAL A 457 -14.38 -0.26 -9.35
C VAL A 457 -15.58 -0.98 -9.98
N MET A 458 -15.80 -2.24 -9.59
CA MET A 458 -17.02 -3.00 -9.91
C MET A 458 -17.84 -3.16 -8.65
N LEU A 459 -19.03 -2.56 -8.63
CA LEU A 459 -20.07 -2.86 -7.67
C LEU A 459 -20.79 -4.13 -8.14
N TYR A 460 -20.87 -5.14 -7.29
CA TYR A 460 -21.44 -6.44 -7.65
C TYR A 460 -22.44 -6.96 -6.61
N PRO A 461 -23.66 -6.38 -6.52
CA PRO A 461 -24.74 -6.96 -5.74
C PRO A 461 -25.14 -8.32 -6.30
N TYR A 462 -25.24 -9.33 -5.42
CA TYR A 462 -25.53 -10.69 -5.87
C TYR A 462 -26.69 -11.30 -5.08
N TRP A 463 -26.55 -11.61 -3.79
CA TRP A 463 -27.54 -12.42 -3.06
C TRP A 463 -27.81 -11.86 -1.66
N PRO A 464 -29.03 -11.97 -1.10
CA PRO A 464 -30.27 -12.55 -1.65
C PRO A 464 -30.93 -11.68 -2.75
N PRO A 465 -31.98 -12.18 -3.44
CA PRO A 465 -32.78 -11.36 -4.34
C PRO A 465 -33.43 -10.20 -3.56
N GLY A 466 -33.24 -8.98 -4.03
CA GLY A 466 -33.75 -7.80 -3.33
C GLY A 466 -33.21 -6.50 -3.90
N GLN A 467 -33.23 -5.45 -3.06
CA GLN A 467 -32.79 -4.11 -3.44
C GLN A 467 -31.67 -3.61 -2.53
N ILE A 468 -30.72 -2.91 -3.12
CA ILE A 468 -29.65 -2.19 -2.42
C ILE A 468 -29.48 -0.80 -3.04
N TYR A 469 -29.22 0.16 -2.17
CA TYR A 469 -28.86 1.54 -2.50
C TYR A 469 -27.38 1.71 -2.14
N ILE A 470 -26.65 2.37 -3.03
CA ILE A 470 -25.19 2.53 -2.95
C ILE A 470 -24.89 4.01 -3.17
N ASP A 471 -24.04 4.56 -2.32
CA ASP A 471 -23.55 5.92 -2.42
C ASP A 471 -22.13 6.07 -1.83
N ASN A 472 -21.53 7.26 -1.97
CA ASN A 472 -20.25 7.65 -1.39
C ASN A 472 -19.14 6.61 -1.62
N VAL A 473 -19.06 6.11 -2.85
CA VAL A 473 -17.96 5.23 -3.27
C VAL A 473 -16.69 6.08 -3.38
N ARG A 474 -15.66 5.75 -2.60
CA ARG A 474 -14.42 6.52 -2.60
C ARG A 474 -13.22 5.63 -2.79
N LEU A 475 -12.39 5.95 -3.77
CA LEU A 475 -11.07 5.38 -3.94
C LEU A 475 -10.05 6.48 -3.66
N VAL A 476 -9.27 6.31 -2.61
CA VAL A 476 -8.21 7.27 -2.23
C VAL A 476 -6.88 6.56 -2.10
N GLU A 477 -5.80 7.32 -2.15
CA GLU A 477 -4.49 6.79 -1.81
C GLU A 477 -4.42 6.38 -0.33
N TYR A 478 -3.94 5.17 -0.08
CA TYR A 478 -3.81 4.62 1.25
C TYR A 478 -2.77 5.38 2.07
N ASP A 479 -3.23 5.96 3.16
CA ASP A 479 -2.42 6.46 4.27
C ASP A 479 -2.45 5.48 5.45
N PRO A 480 -1.31 4.96 5.94
CA PRO A 480 -1.29 4.18 7.18
C PRO A 480 -1.71 4.99 8.42
N ASP A 481 -1.48 6.30 8.45
CA ASP A 481 -1.76 7.16 9.61
C ASP A 481 -3.28 7.47 9.72
N VAL A 482 -4.00 7.45 8.59
CA VAL A 482 -5.47 7.67 8.53
C VAL A 482 -6.24 6.35 8.48
N HIS A 483 -5.81 5.39 7.67
CA HIS A 483 -6.57 4.16 7.37
C HIS A 483 -6.03 2.91 8.09
N GLY A 484 -4.87 3.01 8.75
CA GLY A 484 -4.27 1.90 9.51
C GLY A 484 -4.71 1.81 10.97
N GLN A 485 -5.39 2.85 11.48
CA GLN A 485 -5.87 2.93 12.86
C GLN A 485 -7.00 1.95 13.15
#